data_AF-A0A194RD31-F1
#
_entry.id   AF-A0A194RD31-F1
#
_cell.length_a   1.000
_cell.length_b   1.000
_cell.length_c   1.000
_cell.angle_alpha   90.00
_cell.angle_beta   90.00
_cell.angle_gamma   90.00
#
_symmetry.space_group_name_H-M   'P 1'
#
loop_
_entity.id
_entity.type
_entity.pdbx_description
1 polymer ?
#
loop_
_entity_poly.entity_id
_entity_poly.type
_entity_poly.pdbx_seq_one_letter_code
_entity_poly.pdbx_strand_id
1 'polypeptide(L)'
;MPPLSPLLALPVRLCDCPGLVFPSKVPRPIQILMGSYPIAQLREPYTTIRYLAERLDLPKLLRMDHPDNDDTWSPRDICDGWAKKRGYLTAKAAR
;
A
#
# COMPACT_ATOMS: atom_id res chain seq x y z
N MET A 1 -31.03 47.41 25.50
CA MET A 1 -30.89 46.22 24.63
C MET A 1 -29.83 45.34 25.24
N PRO A 2 -30.13 44.10 25.67
CA PRO A 2 -29.10 43.20 26.18
C PRO A 2 -28.24 42.72 25.01
N PRO A 3 -26.92 42.51 25.20
CA PRO A 3 -26.08 41.94 24.16
C PRO A 3 -26.51 40.49 23.90
N LEU A 4 -26.65 40.16 22.62
CA LEU A 4 -26.88 38.80 22.13
C LEU A 4 -25.76 37.91 22.69
N SER A 5 -26.11 36.97 23.58
CA SER A 5 -25.15 35.98 24.06
C SER A 5 -24.76 35.09 22.87
N PRO A 6 -23.46 34.76 22.70
CA PRO A 6 -23.07 33.83 21.67
C PRO A 6 -23.53 32.43 22.11
N LEU A 7 -24.64 31.96 21.54
CA LEU A 7 -25.07 30.55 21.56
C LEU A 7 -24.13 29.64 20.72
N LEU A 8 -22.88 30.04 20.49
CA LEU A 8 -21.94 29.30 19.63
C LEU A 8 -20.94 28.53 20.50
N ALA A 9 -21.25 27.24 20.64
CA ALA A 9 -20.46 26.15 21.19
C ALA A 9 -20.29 26.11 22.73
N LEU A 10 -21.02 25.19 23.35
CA LEU A 10 -20.60 24.55 24.61
C LEU A 10 -19.12 24.13 24.52
N PRO A 11 -18.35 24.07 25.62
CA PRO A 11 -16.94 23.66 25.57
C PRO A 11 -16.84 22.18 25.14
N VAL A 12 -16.64 21.93 23.85
CA VAL A 12 -16.37 20.61 23.29
C VAL A 12 -14.92 20.23 23.61
N ARG A 13 -14.71 19.02 24.12
CA ARG A 13 -13.38 18.42 24.26
C ARG A 13 -13.20 17.35 23.20
N LEU A 14 -12.15 17.48 22.39
CA LEU A 14 -11.71 16.44 21.49
C LEU A 14 -10.87 15.43 22.29
N CYS A 15 -11.29 14.18 22.30
CA CYS A 15 -10.52 13.07 22.87
C CYS A 15 -10.20 12.11 21.72
N ASP A 16 -8.92 11.76 21.58
CA ASP A 16 -8.45 10.76 20.62
C ASP A 16 -7.98 9.50 21.37
N CYS A 17 -7.97 8.35 20.70
CA CYS A 17 -7.49 7.09 21.24
C CYS A 17 -6.35 6.52 20.38
N PRO A 18 -5.48 5.66 20.92
CA PRO A 18 -4.48 4.99 20.09
C PRO A 18 -5.16 4.10 19.04
N GLY A 19 -4.52 3.94 17.89
CA GLY A 19 -4.99 3.05 16.84
C GLY A 19 -5.08 1.59 17.31
N LEU A 20 -6.20 0.94 16.99
CA LEU A 20 -6.46 -0.47 17.32
C LEU A 20 -6.77 -1.24 16.03
N VAL A 21 -6.25 -2.46 15.93
CA VAL A 21 -6.58 -3.40 14.85
C VAL A 21 -7.32 -4.59 15.45
N PHE A 22 -8.59 -4.77 15.09
CA PHE A 22 -9.37 -5.94 15.51
C PHE A 22 -9.05 -7.18 14.68
N PRO A 23 -9.25 -8.40 15.21
CA PRO A 23 -9.10 -9.63 14.45
C PRO A 23 -10.00 -9.65 13.20
N SER A 24 -9.43 -9.95 12.04
CA SER A 24 -10.14 -10.00 10.76
C SER A 24 -10.10 -11.38 10.13
N LYS A 25 -11.21 -11.77 9.47
CA LYS A 25 -11.34 -13.04 8.74
C LYS A 25 -10.98 -12.92 7.26
N VAL A 26 -10.67 -11.72 6.78
CA VAL A 26 -10.35 -11.50 5.37
C VAL A 26 -8.96 -12.06 5.03
N PRO A 27 -8.66 -12.41 3.78
CA PRO A 27 -7.35 -12.94 3.40
C PRO A 27 -6.19 -12.01 3.75
N ARG A 28 -5.03 -12.57 4.09
CA ARG A 28 -3.83 -11.78 4.44
C ARG A 28 -3.43 -10.72 3.38
N PRO A 29 -3.47 -10.99 2.06
CA PRO A 29 -3.13 -9.99 1.04
C PRO A 29 -3.94 -8.70 1.14
N ILE A 30 -5.27 -8.80 1.36
CA ILE A 30 -6.10 -7.59 1.47
C ILE A 30 -5.84 -6.86 2.78
N GLN A 31 -5.58 -7.56 3.89
CA GLN A 31 -5.20 -6.90 5.15
C GLN A 31 -3.87 -6.15 5.03
N ILE A 32 -2.90 -6.69 4.29
CA ILE A 32 -1.63 -6.02 4.02
C ILE A 32 -1.88 -4.75 3.21
N LEU A 33 -2.66 -4.83 2.13
CA LEU A 33 -2.99 -3.66 1.29
C LEU A 33 -3.76 -2.58 2.05
N MET A 34 -4.57 -2.97 3.04
CA MET A 34 -5.32 -2.05 3.91
C MET A 34 -4.51 -1.49 5.08
N GLY A 35 -3.20 -1.77 5.16
CA GLY A 35 -2.32 -1.21 6.18
C GLY A 35 -2.42 -1.86 7.57
N SER A 36 -3.08 -3.02 7.68
CA SER A 36 -3.16 -3.76 8.96
C SER A 36 -1.85 -4.44 9.35
N TYR A 37 -0.90 -4.56 8.41
CA TYR A 37 0.42 -5.15 8.63
C TYR A 37 1.54 -4.18 8.24
N PRO A 38 2.66 -4.16 8.99
CA PRO A 38 3.83 -3.35 8.64
C PRO A 38 4.50 -3.90 7.37
N ILE A 39 4.34 -3.19 6.25
CA ILE A 39 4.84 -3.62 4.93
C ILE A 39 6.35 -3.90 4.95
N ALA A 40 7.12 -3.08 5.68
CA ALA A 40 8.58 -3.22 5.79
C ALA A 40 9.06 -4.54 6.46
N GLN A 41 8.17 -5.25 7.17
CA GLN A 41 8.49 -6.49 7.89
C GLN A 41 7.94 -7.74 7.19
N LEU A 42 7.33 -7.59 6.01
CA LEU A 42 6.81 -8.72 5.25
C LEU A 42 7.95 -9.58 4.70
N ARG A 43 7.98 -10.86 5.08
CA ARG A 43 8.95 -11.82 4.54
C ARG A 43 8.69 -12.20 3.08
N GLU A 44 7.43 -12.25 2.70
CA GLU A 44 6.98 -12.71 1.39
C GLU A 44 5.97 -11.69 0.84
N PRO A 45 6.36 -10.88 -0.16
CA PRO A 45 5.49 -9.86 -0.74
C PRO A 45 4.76 -10.33 -2.01
N TYR A 46 5.25 -11.35 -2.72
CA TYR A 46 4.76 -11.72 -4.06
C TYR A 46 3.31 -12.18 -4.06
N THR A 47 2.82 -12.86 -3.02
CA THR A 47 1.39 -13.19 -2.91
C THR A 47 0.51 -11.94 -2.89
N THR A 48 0.98 -10.87 -2.23
CA THR A 48 0.25 -9.59 -2.14
C THR A 48 0.32 -8.83 -3.45
N ILE A 49 1.50 -8.83 -4.10
CA ILE A 49 1.68 -8.24 -5.43
C ILE A 49 0.80 -8.95 -6.47
N ARG A 50 0.74 -10.29 -6.43
CA ARG A 50 -0.16 -11.07 -7.29
C ARG A 50 -1.62 -10.67 -7.09
N TYR A 51 -2.06 -10.62 -5.83
CA TYR A 51 -3.44 -10.25 -5.50
C TYR A 51 -3.81 -8.86 -6.07
N LEU A 52 -2.87 -7.92 -6.03
CA LEU A 52 -3.03 -6.58 -6.61
C LEU A 52 -3.04 -6.62 -8.14
N ALA A 53 -2.10 -7.32 -8.76
CA ALA A 53 -1.92 -7.42 -10.21
C ALA A 53 -3.07 -8.13 -10.93
N GLU A 54 -3.75 -9.08 -10.26
CA GLU A 54 -4.96 -9.72 -10.79
C GLU A 54 -6.15 -8.76 -10.92
N ARG A 55 -6.08 -7.58 -10.29
CA ARG A 55 -7.17 -6.58 -10.24
C ARG A 55 -6.82 -5.27 -10.94
N LEU A 56 -5.53 -4.97 -11.09
CA LEU A 56 -5.03 -3.74 -11.69
C LEU A 56 -3.95 -4.09 -12.71
N ASP A 57 -4.01 -3.46 -13.88
CA ASP A 57 -2.95 -3.51 -14.88
C ASP A 57 -1.75 -2.65 -14.41
N LEU A 58 -0.93 -3.23 -13.53
CA LEU A 58 0.24 -2.57 -12.94
C LEU A 58 1.28 -2.17 -13.98
N PRO A 59 1.65 -3.01 -14.98
CA PRO A 59 2.57 -2.62 -16.04
C PRO A 59 2.16 -1.33 -16.74
N LYS A 60 0.89 -1.24 -17.15
CA LYS A 60 0.35 -0.05 -17.81
C LYS A 60 0.25 1.14 -16.87
N LEU A 61 -0.28 0.94 -15.66
CA LEU A 61 -0.48 2.00 -14.67
C LEU A 61 0.85 2.64 -14.26
N LEU A 62 1.88 1.82 -14.05
CA LEU A 62 3.20 2.24 -13.63
C LEU A 62 4.13 2.56 -14.82
N ARG A 63 3.67 2.36 -16.06
CA ARG A 63 4.42 2.55 -17.31
C ARG A 63 5.76 1.81 -17.29
N MET A 64 5.69 0.51 -17.03
CA MET A 64 6.87 -0.37 -16.96
C MET A 64 7.00 -1.16 -18.25
N ASP A 65 8.23 -1.35 -18.68
CA ASP A 65 8.56 -2.31 -19.72
C ASP A 65 8.87 -3.66 -19.06
N HIS A 66 8.54 -4.76 -19.74
CA HIS A 66 8.85 -6.08 -19.21
C HIS A 66 10.37 -6.23 -19.05
N PRO A 67 10.88 -6.69 -17.89
CA PRO A 67 12.33 -6.75 -17.62
C PRO A 67 13.10 -7.54 -18.69
N ASP A 68 12.51 -8.63 -19.16
CA ASP A 68 13.05 -9.56 -20.17
C ASP A 68 12.36 -9.46 -21.56
N ASN A 69 11.55 -8.41 -21.79
CA ASN A 69 10.82 -8.21 -23.05
C ASN A 69 9.88 -9.39 -23.45
N ASP A 70 9.17 -9.94 -22.45
CA ASP A 70 8.12 -10.96 -22.59
C ASP A 70 6.74 -10.29 -22.57
N ASP A 71 5.72 -11.01 -23.01
CA ASP A 71 4.32 -10.60 -22.99
C ASP A 71 3.62 -10.99 -21.68
N THR A 72 4.17 -11.96 -20.93
CA THR A 72 3.57 -12.49 -19.69
C THR A 72 4.21 -11.92 -18.44
N TRP A 73 3.38 -11.38 -17.53
CA TRP A 73 3.84 -10.78 -16.28
C TRP A 73 3.59 -11.68 -15.08
N SER A 74 4.65 -12.08 -14.40
CA SER A 74 4.57 -12.64 -13.04
C SER A 74 4.69 -11.54 -11.97
N PRO A 75 4.31 -11.82 -10.72
CA PRO A 75 4.55 -10.89 -9.60
C PRO A 75 6.03 -10.53 -9.43
N ARG A 76 6.93 -11.42 -9.84
CA ARG A 76 8.38 -11.18 -9.82
C ARG A 76 8.77 -10.18 -10.90
N ASP A 77 8.26 -10.33 -12.12
CA ASP A 77 8.54 -9.42 -13.24
C ASP A 77 8.02 -8.01 -12.97
N ILE A 78 6.88 -7.91 -12.27
CA ILE A 78 6.34 -6.62 -11.80
C ILE A 78 7.33 -5.94 -10.84
N CYS A 79 7.86 -6.68 -9.86
CA CYS A 79 8.84 -6.15 -8.91
C CYS A 79 10.15 -5.77 -9.60
N ASP A 80 10.67 -6.64 -10.46
CA ASP A 80 11.95 -6.44 -11.17
C ASP A 80 11.84 -5.31 -12.20
N GLY A 81 10.73 -5.23 -12.95
CA GLY A 81 10.44 -4.14 -13.88
C GLY A 81 10.34 -2.79 -13.17
N TRP A 82 9.69 -2.74 -12.00
CA TRP A 82 9.65 -1.52 -11.18
C TRP A 82 11.02 -1.13 -10.64
N ALA A 83 11.78 -2.11 -10.13
CA ALA A 83 13.12 -1.91 -9.62
C ALA A 83 14.06 -1.36 -10.71
N LYS A 84 14.07 -1.99 -11.89
CA LYS A 84 14.84 -1.54 -13.07
C LYS A 84 14.50 -0.11 -13.45
N LYS A 85 13.20 0.22 -13.54
CA LYS A 85 12.73 1.58 -13.84
C LYS A 85 13.17 2.62 -12.80
N ARG A 86 13.25 2.22 -11.52
CA ARG A 86 13.65 3.10 -10.42
C ARG A 86 15.16 3.12 -10.14
N GLY A 87 15.94 2.28 -10.84
CA GLY A 87 17.36 2.12 -10.58
C GLY A 87 17.66 1.46 -9.23
N TYR A 88 16.75 0.64 -8.70
CA TYR A 88 16.99 -0.13 -7.49
C TYR A 88 17.81 -1.38 -7.82
N LEU A 89 19.01 -1.44 -7.27
CA LEU A 89 19.96 -2.51 -7.52
C LEU A 89 20.40 -3.17 -6.21
N THR A 90 20.60 -4.48 -6.25
CA THR A 90 21.20 -5.18 -5.12
C THR A 90 22.71 -4.93 -5.05
N ALA A 91 23.25 -4.73 -3.85
CA ALA A 91 24.64 -4.35 -3.64
C ALA A 91 25.67 -5.36 -4.19
N LYS A 92 25.35 -6.65 -4.24
CA LYS A 92 26.29 -7.71 -4.65
C LYS A 92 26.22 -8.08 -6.13
N ALA A 93 25.04 -8.02 -6.73
CA ALA A 93 24.82 -8.53 -8.09
C ALA A 93 24.53 -7.41 -9.10
N ALA A 94 24.34 -6.15 -8.65
CA ALA A 94 23.99 -5.00 -9.48
C ALA A 94 22.81 -5.29 -10.44
N ARG A 95 21.92 -6.17 -10.00
CA ARG A 95 20.65 -6.54 -10.62
C ARG A 95 19.55 -6.39 -9.59
#